data_AF-A0AAP7BUF8-F1
#
_entry.id   AF-A0AAP7BUF8-F1
#
_cell.length_a   1.000
_cell.length_b   1.000
_cell.length_c   1.000
_cell.angle_alpha   90.00
_cell.angle_beta   90.00
_cell.angle_gamma   90.00
#
_symmetry.space_group_name_H-M   'P 1'
#
loop_
_entity.id
_entity.type
_entity.pdbx_description
1 polymer ?
#
loop_
_entity_poly.entity_id
_entity_poly.type
_entity_poly.pdbx_seq_one_letter_code
_entity_poly.pdbx_strand_id
1 'polypeptide(L)'
;MDKDLIEFLGKEVPSSVCDIKEALEFLNLVLNDTIGKLGEYSAKSFQDREFAKVLKYTEKSQELDGIADKIKGVVEDLDEIISLNEDEERNELEDEQRSSVNYEDYLVDRNIAHSLYENLTYKRPCRFEIEGNSFDIRDWKEMLTKLCNYLSKKDPTIINKFPDDPKMNGKKVIYFSRVKLPNMKAERKLDSGIYIETNLSSNGIRNLIIKILGKYNIKINKVKIYFRADYAELH
;
A
#
# COMPACT_ATOMS: atom_id res chain seq x y z
N MET A 1 -17.64 4.33 12.77
CA MET A 1 -17.51 5.82 12.93
C MET A 1 -18.92 6.41 12.91
N ASP A 2 -19.16 7.68 13.25
CA ASP A 2 -20.54 8.21 13.19
C ASP A 2 -21.04 8.20 11.75
N LYS A 3 -22.17 7.54 11.48
CA LYS A 3 -22.62 7.21 10.12
C LYS A 3 -22.89 8.46 9.30
N ASP A 4 -23.49 9.47 9.92
CA ASP A 4 -23.81 10.76 9.31
C ASP A 4 -22.54 11.48 8.83
N LEU A 5 -21.45 11.37 9.60
CA LEU A 5 -20.15 11.92 9.21
C LEU A 5 -19.56 11.18 8.01
N ILE A 6 -19.65 9.85 7.99
CA ILE A 6 -19.10 9.07 6.87
C ILE A 6 -19.88 9.35 5.57
N GLU A 7 -21.21 9.46 5.65
CA GLU A 7 -22.06 9.81 4.51
C GLU A 7 -21.75 11.22 3.99
N PHE A 8 -21.62 12.20 4.89
CA PHE A 8 -21.23 13.57 4.52
C PHE A 8 -19.87 13.59 3.81
N LEU A 9 -18.86 12.91 4.37
CA LEU A 9 -17.52 12.86 3.77
C LEU A 9 -17.53 12.13 2.43
N GLY A 10 -18.32 11.05 2.31
CA GLY A 10 -18.46 10.30 1.07
C GLY A 10 -19.01 11.15 -0.07
N LYS A 11 -19.93 12.07 0.25
CA LYS A 11 -20.52 12.99 -0.73
C LYS A 11 -19.61 14.18 -1.06
N GLU A 12 -19.06 14.84 -0.05
CA GLU A 12 -18.38 16.12 -0.24
C GLU A 12 -16.90 15.97 -0.58
N VAL A 13 -16.24 14.91 -0.08
CA VAL A 13 -14.80 14.65 -0.25
C VAL A 13 -14.49 13.16 -0.48
N PRO A 14 -15.08 12.51 -1.50
CA PRO A 14 -14.95 11.06 -1.74
C PRO A 14 -13.50 10.58 -1.86
N SER A 15 -12.62 11.37 -2.47
CA SER A 15 -11.19 11.07 -2.58
C SER A 15 -10.52 10.95 -1.21
N SER A 16 -10.88 11.82 -0.26
CA SER A 16 -10.36 11.80 1.10
C SER A 16 -10.88 10.59 1.88
N VAL A 17 -12.11 10.14 1.62
CA VAL A 17 -12.68 8.92 2.22
C VAL A 17 -11.89 7.69 1.79
N CYS A 18 -11.56 7.58 0.49
CA CYS A 18 -10.70 6.53 -0.04
C CYS A 18 -9.30 6.56 0.62
N ASP A 19 -8.70 7.74 0.77
CA ASP A 19 -7.38 7.87 1.40
C ASP A 19 -7.40 7.49 2.89
N ILE A 20 -8.44 7.89 3.63
CA ILE A 20 -8.64 7.48 5.03
C ILE A 20 -8.76 5.96 5.13
N LYS A 21 -9.58 5.35 4.27
CA LYS A 21 -9.76 3.90 4.24
C LYS A 21 -8.42 3.20 4.00
N GLU A 22 -7.67 3.63 2.98
CA GLU A 22 -6.37 3.03 2.68
C GLU A 22 -5.36 3.17 3.83
N ALA A 23 -5.34 4.32 4.51
CA ALA A 23 -4.49 4.54 5.67
C ALA A 23 -4.86 3.63 6.84
N LEU A 24 -6.16 3.43 7.08
CA LEU A 24 -6.68 2.52 8.10
C LEU A 24 -6.38 1.05 7.77
N GLU A 25 -6.55 0.63 6.51
CA GLU A 25 -6.14 -0.70 6.05
C GLU A 25 -4.64 -0.94 6.25
N PHE A 26 -3.83 0.07 5.96
CA PHE A 26 -2.38 0.00 6.16
C PHE A 26 -2.04 -0.13 7.65
N LEU A 27 -2.64 0.68 8.52
CA LEU A 27 -2.45 0.57 9.97
C LEU A 27 -2.86 -0.81 10.48
N ASN A 28 -3.98 -1.35 10.01
CA ASN A 28 -4.48 -2.67 10.37
C ASN A 28 -3.46 -3.77 10.00
N LEU A 29 -2.87 -3.69 8.79
CA LEU A 29 -1.81 -4.62 8.40
C LEU A 29 -0.61 -4.55 9.36
N VAL A 30 -0.12 -3.34 9.67
CA VAL A 30 1.05 -3.16 10.55
C VAL A 30 0.77 -3.69 11.96
N LEU A 31 -0.44 -3.50 12.48
CA LEU A 31 -0.86 -4.05 13.76
C LEU A 31 -0.85 -5.58 13.74
N ASN A 32 -1.42 -6.20 12.72
CA ASN A 32 -1.43 -7.67 12.56
C ASN A 32 -0.02 -8.26 12.45
N ASP A 33 0.89 -7.61 11.75
CA ASP A 33 2.28 -8.05 11.66
C ASP A 33 3.01 -7.87 13.00
N THR A 34 2.65 -6.85 13.78
CA THR A 34 3.18 -6.64 15.14
C THR A 34 2.68 -7.71 16.11
N ILE A 35 1.40 -8.09 16.05
CA ILE A 35 0.83 -9.21 16.79
C ILE A 35 1.57 -10.51 16.46
N GLY A 36 1.87 -10.76 15.19
CA GLY A 36 2.68 -11.90 14.76
C GLY A 36 4.06 -11.95 15.44
N LYS A 37 4.76 -10.82 15.49
CA LYS A 37 6.07 -10.71 16.18
C LYS A 37 5.97 -10.94 17.69
N LEU A 38 4.91 -10.43 18.34
CA LEU A 38 4.67 -10.72 19.76
C LEU A 38 4.42 -12.21 19.99
N GLY A 39 3.74 -12.89 19.06
CA GLY A 39 3.58 -14.34 19.06
C GLY A 39 4.91 -15.08 19.03
N GLU A 40 5.85 -14.66 18.18
CA GLU A 40 7.22 -15.22 18.13
C GLU A 40 7.97 -15.00 19.46
N TYR A 41 7.86 -13.81 20.06
CA TYR A 41 8.48 -13.50 21.35
C TYR A 41 7.87 -14.30 22.50
N SER A 42 6.55 -14.52 22.45
CA SER A 42 5.83 -15.36 23.40
C SER A 42 6.29 -16.82 23.30
N ALA A 43 6.38 -17.37 22.09
CA ALA A 43 6.87 -18.73 21.86
C ALA A 43 8.31 -18.91 22.36
N LYS A 44 9.20 -17.94 22.10
CA LYS A 44 10.58 -17.96 22.61
C LYS A 44 10.62 -17.90 24.15
N SER A 45 9.85 -16.99 24.76
CA SER A 45 9.80 -16.86 26.22
C SER A 45 9.25 -18.12 26.90
N PHE A 46 8.34 -18.85 26.23
CA PHE A 46 7.84 -20.12 26.72
C PHE A 46 8.93 -21.20 26.73
N GLN A 47 9.76 -21.26 25.68
CA GLN A 47 10.93 -22.17 25.63
C GLN A 47 11.93 -21.86 26.77
N ASP A 48 12.13 -20.57 27.05
CA ASP A 48 13.02 -20.09 28.11
C ASP A 48 12.39 -20.18 29.53
N ARG A 49 11.15 -20.72 29.63
CA ARG A 49 10.35 -20.83 30.87
C ARG A 49 10.08 -19.48 31.56
N GLU A 50 10.14 -18.38 30.83
CA GLU A 50 9.86 -17.03 31.30
C GLU A 50 8.35 -16.72 31.22
N PHE A 51 7.53 -17.47 31.96
CA PHE A 51 6.07 -17.44 31.83
C PHE A 51 5.44 -16.06 32.10
N ALA A 52 6.05 -15.22 32.94
CA ALA A 52 5.59 -13.85 33.13
C ALA A 52 5.65 -13.01 31.84
N LYS A 53 6.68 -13.21 31.00
CA LYS A 53 6.77 -12.54 29.70
C LYS A 53 5.79 -13.11 28.69
N VAL A 54 5.56 -14.43 28.71
CA VAL A 54 4.53 -15.08 27.88
C VAL A 54 3.16 -14.44 28.13
N LEU A 55 2.75 -14.33 29.40
CA LEU A 55 1.48 -13.71 29.77
C LEU A 55 1.41 -12.25 29.30
N LYS A 56 2.48 -11.47 29.50
CA LYS A 56 2.54 -10.07 29.09
C LYS A 56 2.45 -9.90 27.57
N TYR A 57 3.16 -10.70 26.78
CA TYR A 57 3.09 -10.61 25.31
C TYR A 57 1.73 -11.03 24.79
N THR A 58 1.11 -12.05 25.38
CA THR A 58 -0.25 -12.46 25.04
C THR A 58 -1.27 -11.37 25.34
N GLU A 59 -1.22 -10.77 26.54
CA GLU A 59 -2.09 -9.65 26.93
C GLU A 59 -1.96 -8.47 25.95
N LYS A 60 -0.72 -8.04 25.65
CA LYS A 60 -0.51 -6.93 24.69
C LYS A 60 -0.89 -7.28 23.26
N SER A 61 -0.80 -8.55 22.87
CA SER A 61 -1.31 -9.00 21.56
C SER A 61 -2.83 -8.87 21.50
N GLN A 62 -3.54 -9.24 22.57
CA GLN A 62 -5.00 -9.09 22.66
C GLN A 62 -5.44 -7.62 22.63
N GLU A 63 -4.72 -6.72 23.31
CA GLU A 63 -4.98 -5.28 23.24
C GLU A 63 -4.84 -4.74 21.80
N LEU A 64 -3.79 -5.14 21.10
CA LEU A 64 -3.57 -4.75 19.70
C LEU A 64 -4.62 -5.34 18.76
N ASP A 65 -5.02 -6.59 18.99
CA ASP A 65 -6.05 -7.28 18.21
C ASP A 65 -7.40 -6.54 18.33
N GLY A 66 -7.77 -6.13 19.55
CA GLY A 66 -8.97 -5.31 19.76
C GLY A 66 -8.93 -3.93 19.10
N ILE A 67 -7.74 -3.35 18.87
CA ILE A 67 -7.59 -2.12 18.07
C ILE A 67 -7.72 -2.45 16.58
N ALA A 68 -7.09 -3.53 16.11
CA ALA A 68 -7.17 -3.98 14.72
C ALA A 68 -8.61 -4.28 14.30
N ASP A 69 -9.40 -4.91 15.17
CA ASP A 69 -10.83 -5.18 14.94
C ASP A 69 -11.65 -3.88 14.83
N LYS A 70 -11.41 -2.90 15.70
CA LYS A 70 -12.09 -1.59 15.60
C LYS A 70 -11.78 -0.88 14.30
N ILE A 71 -10.51 -0.90 13.89
CA ILE A 71 -10.07 -0.31 12.62
C ILE A 71 -10.75 -1.05 11.45
N LYS A 72 -10.82 -2.38 11.52
CA LYS A 72 -11.48 -3.19 10.49
C LYS A 72 -12.95 -2.82 10.35
N GLY A 73 -13.67 -2.63 11.46
CA GLY A 73 -15.06 -2.17 11.44
C GLY A 73 -15.21 -0.80 10.76
N VAL A 74 -14.32 0.16 11.04
CA VAL A 74 -14.35 1.48 10.36
C VAL A 74 -14.06 1.34 8.86
N VAL A 75 -13.15 0.45 8.46
CA VAL A 75 -12.87 0.18 7.03
C VAL A 75 -14.09 -0.42 6.34
N GLU A 76 -14.80 -1.35 7.00
CA GLU A 76 -16.03 -1.95 6.49
C GLU A 76 -17.14 -0.89 6.31
N ASP A 77 -17.31 0.01 7.30
CA ASP A 77 -18.26 1.15 7.19
C ASP A 77 -17.93 2.05 5.97
N LEU A 78 -16.65 2.33 5.73
CA LEU A 78 -16.17 3.15 4.61
C LEU A 78 -16.38 2.44 3.26
N ASP A 79 -16.20 1.12 3.21
CA ASP A 79 -16.39 0.30 2.00
C ASP A 79 -17.83 0.31 1.50
N GLU A 80 -18.80 0.26 2.42
CA GLU A 80 -20.23 0.31 2.07
C GLU A 80 -20.58 1.62 1.35
N ILE A 81 -20.06 2.76 1.82
CA ILE A 81 -20.36 4.08 1.24
C ILE A 81 -19.64 4.28 -0.09
N ILE A 82 -18.37 3.88 -0.20
CA ILE A 82 -17.64 3.93 -1.47
C ILE A 82 -18.41 3.12 -2.54
N SER A 83 -18.91 1.94 -2.18
CA SER A 83 -19.68 1.10 -3.09
C SER A 83 -21.01 1.74 -3.53
N LEU A 84 -21.67 2.49 -2.64
CA LEU A 84 -22.92 3.22 -2.95
C LEU A 84 -22.65 4.41 -3.90
N ASN A 85 -21.52 5.09 -3.75
CA ASN A 85 -21.15 6.22 -4.61
C ASN A 85 -20.63 5.76 -5.99
N GLU A 86 -19.98 4.60 -6.09
CA GLU A 86 -19.56 4.01 -7.38
C GLU A 86 -20.76 3.63 -8.27
N ASP A 87 -21.93 3.32 -7.69
CA ASP A 87 -23.17 3.05 -8.43
C ASP A 87 -23.87 4.34 -8.95
N GLU A 88 -23.65 5.50 -8.30
CA GLU A 88 -24.16 6.80 -8.76
C GLU A 88 -23.24 7.45 -9.81
N GLU A 89 -21.91 7.37 -9.65
CA GLU A 89 -20.94 7.93 -10.62
C GLU A 89 -20.92 7.19 -11.97
N ARG A 90 -21.48 5.98 -12.06
CA ARG A 90 -21.55 5.22 -13.32
C ARG A 90 -22.48 5.85 -14.37
N ASN A 91 -23.26 6.86 -14.00
CA ASN A 91 -24.14 7.61 -14.91
C ASN A 91 -23.63 9.01 -15.30
N GLU A 92 -22.48 9.47 -14.79
CA GLU A 92 -21.98 10.85 -15.05
C GLU A 92 -20.49 10.96 -15.41
N LEU A 93 -19.92 9.96 -16.09
CA LEU A 93 -18.59 10.08 -16.70
C LEU A 93 -18.65 9.95 -18.22
N GLU A 94 -19.45 10.81 -18.85
CA GLU A 94 -19.18 11.28 -20.21
C GLU A 94 -19.16 12.81 -20.22
N ASP A 95 -18.01 13.34 -20.64
CA ASP A 95 -17.70 14.73 -21.00
C ASP A 95 -17.63 15.80 -19.91
N GLU A 96 -16.40 16.11 -19.44
CA GLU A 96 -15.98 17.50 -19.24
C GLU A 96 -14.58 17.79 -19.81
N GLN A 97 -14.61 18.42 -20.99
CA GLN A 97 -13.72 19.45 -21.53
C GLN A 97 -12.23 19.40 -21.13
N ARG A 98 -11.40 18.93 -22.08
CA ARG A 98 -9.98 19.29 -22.16
C ARG A 98 -9.83 20.79 -22.40
N SER A 99 -9.82 21.57 -21.32
CA SER A 99 -9.19 22.88 -21.32
C SER A 99 -7.68 22.70 -21.59
N SER A 100 -7.06 23.69 -22.23
CA SER A 100 -5.64 23.67 -22.60
C SER A 100 -4.75 23.83 -21.38
N VAL A 101 -4.71 22.83 -20.49
CA VAL A 101 -3.84 22.84 -19.32
C VAL A 101 -2.40 22.68 -19.77
N ASN A 102 -1.55 23.66 -19.44
CA ASN A 102 -0.12 23.56 -19.66
C ASN A 102 0.52 22.73 -18.54
N TYR A 103 0.78 21.45 -18.82
CA TYR A 103 1.35 20.51 -17.84
C TYR A 103 2.76 20.88 -17.34
N GLU A 104 3.44 21.84 -17.98
CA GLU A 104 4.74 22.34 -17.52
C GLU A 104 4.65 23.15 -16.23
N ASP A 105 3.51 23.78 -15.96
CA ASP A 105 3.31 24.64 -14.78
C ASP A 105 3.30 23.84 -13.47
N TYR A 106 3.11 22.52 -13.56
CA TYR A 106 3.03 21.59 -12.43
C TYR A 106 4.33 20.82 -12.18
N LEU A 107 5.42 21.16 -12.89
CA LEU A 107 6.72 20.57 -12.64
C LEU A 107 7.25 20.98 -11.26
N VAL A 108 7.74 20.00 -10.50
CA VAL A 108 8.28 20.23 -9.15
C VAL A 108 9.79 20.03 -9.12
N ASP A 109 10.43 20.52 -8.05
CA ASP A 109 11.86 20.28 -7.83
C ASP A 109 12.13 18.79 -7.61
N ARG A 110 12.85 18.20 -8.57
CA ARG A 110 13.16 16.77 -8.64
C ARG A 110 14.21 16.33 -7.60
N ASN A 111 14.76 17.26 -6.82
CA ASN A 111 15.73 16.97 -5.77
C ASN A 111 15.10 16.91 -4.37
N ILE A 112 13.84 17.31 -4.23
CA ILE A 112 13.12 17.18 -2.96
C ILE A 112 12.77 15.71 -2.74
N ALA A 113 13.25 15.18 -1.61
CA ALA A 113 12.98 13.81 -1.22
C ALA A 113 11.65 13.71 -0.47
N HIS A 114 10.79 12.84 -0.96
CA HIS A 114 9.49 12.53 -0.39
C HIS A 114 9.46 11.14 0.24
N SER A 115 8.57 10.96 1.20
CA SER A 115 8.40 9.71 1.93
C SER A 115 7.25 8.87 1.35
N LEU A 116 7.34 7.55 1.50
CA LEU A 116 6.20 6.64 1.31
C LEU A 116 5.06 6.84 2.32
N TYR A 117 5.20 7.74 3.30
CA TYR A 117 4.08 8.13 4.18
C TYR A 117 3.15 9.17 3.54
N GLU A 118 3.53 9.75 2.40
CA GLU A 118 2.76 10.80 1.74
C GLU A 118 1.62 10.22 0.89
N ASN A 119 0.62 11.07 0.62
CA ASN A 119 -0.39 10.82 -0.38
C ASN A 119 0.22 11.04 -1.78
N LEU A 120 0.13 10.02 -2.63
CA LEU A 120 0.74 9.97 -3.96
C LEU A 120 -0.28 10.17 -5.09
N THR A 121 -1.55 10.45 -4.76
CA THR A 121 -2.59 10.83 -5.74
C THR A 121 -2.12 12.07 -6.51
N TYR A 122 -2.35 12.07 -7.83
CA TYR A 122 -1.94 13.11 -8.77
C TYR A 122 -0.43 13.39 -8.88
N LYS A 123 0.42 12.68 -8.13
CA LYS A 123 1.88 12.84 -8.19
C LYS A 123 2.49 11.94 -9.25
N ARG A 124 3.43 12.49 -10.02
CA ARG A 124 4.19 11.76 -11.03
C ARG A 124 5.63 11.52 -10.57
N PRO A 125 6.07 10.28 -10.35
CA PRO A 125 7.42 10.00 -9.88
C PRO A 125 8.43 10.11 -11.02
N CYS A 126 9.67 10.43 -10.70
CA CYS A 126 10.79 10.40 -11.64
C CYS A 126 11.95 9.51 -11.19
N ARG A 127 12.12 9.34 -9.87
CA ARG A 127 13.23 8.59 -9.28
C ARG A 127 12.81 8.08 -7.91
N PHE A 128 13.37 6.95 -7.50
CA PHE A 128 13.34 6.54 -6.11
C PHE A 128 14.72 6.09 -5.64
N GLU A 129 14.95 6.19 -4.35
CA GLU A 129 16.16 5.69 -3.69
C GLU A 129 15.77 4.65 -2.65
N ILE A 130 16.54 3.57 -2.55
CA ILE A 130 16.41 2.56 -1.50
C ILE A 130 17.79 2.17 -1.00
N GLU A 131 18.01 2.31 0.31
CA GLU A 131 19.29 1.98 0.97
C GLU A 131 20.52 2.66 0.32
N GLY A 132 20.34 3.85 -0.26
CA GLY A 132 21.40 4.61 -0.94
C GLY A 132 21.58 4.29 -2.43
N ASN A 133 20.85 3.31 -2.98
CA ASN A 133 20.82 3.03 -4.41
C ASN A 133 19.70 3.83 -5.08
N SER A 134 20.01 4.52 -6.18
CA SER A 134 19.07 5.40 -6.90
C SER A 134 18.63 4.79 -8.22
N PHE A 135 17.34 4.93 -8.54
CA PHE A 135 16.71 4.34 -9.73
C PHE A 135 15.77 5.34 -10.40
N ASP A 136 16.07 5.71 -11.64
CA ASP A 136 15.15 6.49 -12.46
C ASP A 136 13.94 5.66 -12.89
N ILE A 137 12.76 6.27 -12.93
CA ILE A 137 11.49 5.62 -13.23
C ILE A 137 10.57 6.55 -14.03
N ARG A 138 9.70 5.97 -14.84
CA ARG A 138 8.72 6.74 -15.63
C ARG A 138 7.37 6.89 -14.94
N ASP A 139 7.00 5.89 -14.13
CA ASP A 139 5.71 5.78 -13.46
C ASP A 139 5.82 4.89 -12.20
N TRP A 140 4.73 4.84 -11.44
CA TRP A 140 4.62 4.02 -10.22
C TRP A 140 4.76 2.51 -10.50
N LYS A 141 4.29 2.04 -11.67
CA LYS A 141 4.38 0.62 -12.06
C LYS A 141 5.84 0.20 -12.24
N GLU A 142 6.65 1.08 -12.81
CA GLU A 142 8.10 0.90 -12.95
C GLU A 142 8.81 0.97 -11.60
N MET A 143 8.39 1.86 -10.69
CA MET A 143 8.90 1.88 -9.31
C MET A 143 8.72 0.52 -8.63
N LEU A 144 7.50 -0.01 -8.63
CA LEU A 144 7.18 -1.30 -8.01
C LEU A 144 8.04 -2.43 -8.62
N THR A 145 8.16 -2.45 -9.95
CA THR A 145 8.93 -3.48 -10.66
C THR A 145 10.42 -3.42 -10.29
N LYS A 146 11.04 -2.23 -10.35
CA LYS A 146 12.46 -2.06 -10.05
C LYS A 146 12.77 -2.33 -8.59
N LEU A 147 11.90 -1.90 -7.68
CA LEU A 147 12.03 -2.18 -6.26
C LEU A 147 11.97 -3.69 -5.98
N CYS A 148 10.99 -4.39 -6.55
CA CYS A 148 10.89 -5.86 -6.45
C CYS A 148 12.13 -6.56 -7.02
N ASN A 149 12.65 -6.13 -8.17
CA ASN A 149 13.86 -6.69 -8.76
C ASN A 149 15.11 -6.44 -7.90
N TYR A 150 15.24 -5.23 -7.32
CA TYR A 150 16.31 -4.92 -6.37
C TYR A 150 16.26 -5.83 -5.15
N LEU A 151 15.08 -5.99 -4.53
CA LEU A 151 14.90 -6.81 -3.34
C LEU A 151 15.08 -8.31 -3.64
N SER A 152 14.62 -8.78 -4.80
CA SER A 152 14.85 -10.15 -5.27
C SER A 152 16.34 -10.49 -5.37
N LYS A 153 17.18 -9.54 -5.82
CA LYS A 153 18.64 -9.72 -5.85
C LYS A 153 19.26 -9.77 -4.46
N LYS A 154 18.64 -9.09 -3.49
CA LYS A 154 19.09 -9.07 -2.08
C LYS A 154 18.77 -10.38 -1.37
N ASP A 155 17.53 -10.87 -1.50
CA ASP A 155 17.12 -12.19 -0.99
C ASP A 155 15.97 -12.76 -1.85
N PRO A 156 16.27 -13.66 -2.81
CA PRO A 156 15.25 -14.22 -3.68
C PRO A 156 14.28 -15.16 -2.94
N THR A 157 14.66 -15.66 -1.76
CA THR A 157 13.81 -16.60 -1.00
C THR A 157 12.55 -15.93 -0.46
N ILE A 158 12.61 -14.63 -0.18
CA ILE A 158 11.47 -13.85 0.32
C ILE A 158 10.45 -13.63 -0.80
N ILE A 159 10.86 -13.07 -1.94
CA ILE A 159 9.93 -12.78 -3.04
C ILE A 159 9.29 -14.04 -3.63
N ASN A 160 10.02 -15.15 -3.65
CA ASN A 160 9.54 -16.43 -4.19
C ASN A 160 8.41 -17.04 -3.34
N LYS A 161 8.22 -16.58 -2.09
CA LYS A 161 7.11 -16.97 -1.21
C LYS A 161 5.86 -16.10 -1.39
N PHE A 162 5.96 -14.93 -2.01
CA PHE A 162 4.82 -14.00 -2.13
C PHE A 162 3.59 -14.61 -2.84
N PRO A 163 3.71 -15.43 -3.89
CA PRO A 163 2.55 -16.07 -4.50
C PRO A 163 1.75 -16.97 -3.55
N ASP A 164 2.39 -17.53 -2.52
CA ASP A 164 1.74 -18.43 -1.55
C ASP A 164 1.33 -17.72 -0.26
N ASP A 165 1.72 -16.45 -0.08
CA ASP A 165 1.42 -15.69 1.12
C ASP A 165 0.07 -14.97 0.95
N PRO A 166 -0.99 -15.36 1.67
CA PRO A 166 -2.30 -14.73 1.56
C PRO A 166 -2.29 -13.26 1.99
N LYS A 167 -1.29 -12.81 2.78
CA LYS A 167 -1.12 -11.40 3.15
C LYS A 167 -0.49 -10.55 2.03
N MET A 168 0.16 -11.20 1.05
CA MET A 168 0.80 -10.55 -0.09
C MET A 168 -0.08 -10.50 -1.33
N ASN A 169 -1.23 -11.17 -1.32
CA ASN A 169 -2.22 -11.13 -2.39
C ASN A 169 -3.54 -10.57 -1.85
N GLY A 170 -4.28 -9.85 -2.70
CA GLY A 170 -5.62 -9.40 -2.35
C GLY A 170 -6.62 -10.56 -2.36
N LYS A 171 -7.75 -10.41 -1.65
CA LYS A 171 -8.84 -11.40 -1.66
C LYS A 171 -9.43 -11.61 -3.06
N LYS A 172 -9.59 -10.52 -3.83
CA LYS A 172 -10.16 -10.53 -5.20
C LYS A 172 -9.09 -10.46 -6.28
N VAL A 173 -7.92 -9.87 -5.98
CA VAL A 173 -6.85 -9.59 -6.95
C VAL A 173 -5.58 -10.30 -6.53
N ILE A 174 -5.06 -11.17 -7.39
CA ILE A 174 -3.78 -11.85 -7.19
C ILE A 174 -2.68 -10.91 -7.68
N TYR A 175 -1.86 -10.40 -6.75
CA TYR A 175 -0.76 -9.49 -7.07
C TYR A 175 0.47 -10.22 -7.55
N PHE A 176 0.81 -11.38 -6.97
CA PHE A 176 2.00 -12.16 -7.30
C PHE A 176 1.63 -13.56 -7.75
N SER A 177 2.22 -14.01 -8.85
CA SER A 177 2.00 -15.36 -9.38
C SER A 177 3.28 -15.93 -9.98
N ARG A 178 3.43 -17.26 -9.94
CA ARG A 178 4.54 -17.96 -10.63
C ARG A 178 4.31 -18.09 -12.13
N VAL A 179 3.08 -17.90 -12.57
CA VAL A 179 2.67 -17.96 -13.98
C VAL A 179 1.88 -16.72 -14.36
N LYS A 180 1.88 -16.36 -15.64
CA LYS A 180 1.01 -15.31 -16.13
C LYS A 180 -0.44 -15.79 -16.06
N LEU A 181 -1.26 -15.17 -15.20
CA LEU A 181 -2.66 -15.52 -15.07
C LEU A 181 -3.50 -14.79 -16.13
N PRO A 182 -4.59 -15.39 -16.66
CA PRO A 182 -5.42 -14.77 -17.70
C PRO A 182 -6.11 -13.46 -17.27
N ASN A 183 -6.41 -13.32 -15.98
CA ASN A 183 -7.11 -12.18 -15.41
C ASN A 183 -6.17 -11.11 -14.84
N MET A 184 -4.85 -11.30 -14.92
CA MET A 184 -3.91 -10.26 -14.50
C MET A 184 -3.93 -9.09 -15.48
N LYS A 185 -4.03 -7.87 -14.96
CA LYS A 185 -4.03 -6.59 -15.66
C LYS A 185 -2.72 -5.86 -15.46
N ALA A 186 -2.18 -5.32 -16.56
CA ALA A 186 -0.90 -4.61 -16.56
C ALA A 186 0.21 -5.41 -15.84
N GLU A 187 0.29 -6.69 -16.16
CA GLU A 187 1.25 -7.61 -15.56
C GLU A 187 2.67 -7.26 -15.99
N ARG A 188 3.63 -7.45 -15.09
CA ARG A 188 5.06 -7.36 -15.38
C ARG A 188 5.77 -8.60 -14.88
N LYS A 189 6.76 -9.06 -15.62
CA LYS A 189 7.61 -10.19 -15.21
C LYS A 189 8.84 -9.66 -14.50
N LEU A 190 9.10 -10.15 -13.30
CA LEU A 190 10.29 -9.85 -12.51
C LEU A 190 11.48 -10.70 -12.95
N ASP A 191 12.69 -10.27 -12.58
CA ASP A 191 13.94 -11.00 -12.87
C ASP A 191 13.95 -12.39 -12.19
N SER A 192 13.20 -12.55 -11.08
CA SER A 192 12.99 -13.85 -10.40
C SER A 192 12.09 -14.82 -11.17
N GLY A 193 11.45 -14.38 -12.24
CA GLY A 193 10.44 -15.16 -12.98
C GLY A 193 9.02 -15.03 -12.43
N ILE A 194 8.82 -14.39 -11.28
CA ILE A 194 7.50 -14.07 -10.72
C ILE A 194 6.81 -12.99 -11.57
N TYR A 195 5.50 -13.15 -11.80
CA TYR A 195 4.64 -12.14 -12.39
C TYR A 195 4.02 -11.27 -11.30
N ILE A 196 3.97 -9.97 -11.54
CA ILE A 196 3.36 -8.97 -10.66
C ILE A 196 2.28 -8.16 -11.39
N GLU A 197 1.13 -7.99 -10.76
CA GLU A 197 0.05 -7.10 -11.20
C GLU A 197 0.42 -5.65 -10.86
N THR A 198 0.37 -4.75 -11.84
CA THR A 198 0.67 -3.32 -11.60
C THR A 198 -0.52 -2.41 -11.89
N ASN A 199 -1.71 -2.95 -12.10
CA ASN A 199 -2.93 -2.18 -12.27
C ASN A 199 -3.52 -1.72 -10.92
N LEU A 200 -2.79 -0.83 -10.26
CA LEU A 200 -3.11 -0.26 -8.95
C LEU A 200 -3.01 1.27 -9.02
N SER A 201 -3.74 1.97 -8.15
CA SER A 201 -3.59 3.42 -7.95
C SER A 201 -2.17 3.74 -7.43
N SER A 202 -1.74 5.01 -7.51
CA SER A 202 -0.46 5.44 -6.94
C SER A 202 -0.32 5.04 -5.47
N ASN A 203 -1.40 5.23 -4.69
CA ASN A 203 -1.44 4.85 -3.29
C ASN A 203 -1.55 3.33 -3.09
N GLY A 204 -2.26 2.59 -3.95
CA GLY A 204 -2.26 1.13 -3.95
C GLY A 204 -0.87 0.54 -4.18
N ILE A 205 -0.09 1.12 -5.10
CA ILE A 205 1.31 0.75 -5.34
C ILE A 205 2.17 1.06 -4.12
N ARG A 206 2.05 2.26 -3.54
CA ARG A 206 2.73 2.65 -2.29
C ARG A 206 2.47 1.64 -1.17
N ASN A 207 1.20 1.30 -0.93
CA ASN A 207 0.79 0.38 0.12
C ASN A 207 1.44 -0.99 -0.12
N LEU A 208 1.38 -1.49 -1.35
CA LEU A 208 2.03 -2.75 -1.73
C LEU A 208 3.55 -2.72 -1.50
N ILE A 209 4.23 -1.63 -1.90
CA ILE A 209 5.66 -1.43 -1.65
C ILE A 209 5.95 -1.51 -0.14
N ILE A 210 5.15 -0.86 0.70
CA ILE A 210 5.38 -0.92 2.15
C ILE A 210 5.21 -2.34 2.69
N LYS A 211 4.19 -3.10 2.23
CA LYS A 211 4.04 -4.52 2.61
C LYS A 211 5.28 -5.33 2.25
N ILE A 212 5.78 -5.14 1.04
CA ILE A 212 7.00 -5.80 0.55
C ILE A 212 8.20 -5.43 1.43
N LEU A 213 8.43 -4.14 1.72
CA LEU A 213 9.53 -3.70 2.60
C LEU A 213 9.44 -4.35 3.99
N GLY A 214 8.23 -4.49 4.53
CA GLY A 214 7.98 -5.20 5.78
C GLY A 214 8.48 -6.64 5.78
N LYS A 215 8.26 -7.38 4.67
CA LYS A 215 8.77 -8.76 4.52
C LYS A 215 10.30 -8.85 4.48
N TYR A 216 10.96 -7.81 3.98
CA TYR A 216 12.43 -7.70 3.97
C TYR A 216 12.99 -7.03 5.24
N ASN A 217 12.13 -6.67 6.21
CA ASN A 217 12.49 -5.92 7.42
C ASN A 217 13.23 -4.59 7.11
N ILE A 218 12.89 -3.95 5.99
CA ILE A 218 13.43 -2.65 5.57
C ILE A 218 12.51 -1.55 6.10
N LYS A 219 13.08 -0.57 6.80
CA LYS A 219 12.32 0.58 7.29
C LYS A 219 11.89 1.48 6.14
N ILE A 220 10.65 1.99 6.20
CA ILE A 220 10.05 2.84 5.17
C ILE A 220 10.92 4.08 4.88
N ASN A 221 11.52 4.69 5.91
CA ASN A 221 12.40 5.85 5.76
C ASN A 221 13.72 5.57 5.02
N LYS A 222 14.02 4.31 4.68
CA LYS A 222 15.11 3.94 3.79
C LYS A 222 14.73 4.04 2.32
N VAL A 223 13.46 4.32 2.03
CA VAL A 223 12.97 4.62 0.69
C VAL A 223 12.61 6.09 0.59
N LYS A 224 13.13 6.74 -0.46
CA LYS A 224 12.79 8.12 -0.82
C LYS A 224 12.25 8.15 -2.23
N ILE A 225 11.27 9.00 -2.48
CA ILE A 225 10.68 9.20 -3.80
C ILE A 225 10.96 10.64 -4.24
N TYR A 226 11.18 10.84 -5.53
CA TYR A 226 11.34 12.15 -6.12
C TYR A 226 10.31 12.31 -7.23
N PHE A 227 9.66 13.46 -7.28
CA PHE A 227 8.59 13.73 -8.22
C PHE A 227 9.08 14.51 -9.43
N ARG A 228 8.44 14.28 -10.57
CA ARG A 228 8.54 15.12 -11.77
C ARG A 228 7.54 16.26 -11.70
N ALA A 229 6.33 15.96 -11.23
CA ALA A 229 5.21 16.88 -11.21
C ALA A 229 4.22 16.48 -10.12
N ASP A 230 3.45 17.46 -9.65
CA ASP A 230 2.31 17.29 -8.75
C ASP A 230 1.09 18.00 -9.35
N TYR A 231 0.07 17.21 -9.71
CA TYR A 231 -1.14 17.72 -10.36
C TYR A 231 -2.31 17.90 -9.38
N ALA A 232 -2.05 17.90 -8.07
CA ALA A 232 -3.10 18.03 -7.06
C ALA A 232 -3.97 19.28 -7.23
N GLU A 233 -3.43 20.40 -7.72
CA GLU A 233 -4.19 21.64 -7.94
C GLU A 233 -5.18 21.58 -9.13
N LEU A 234 -5.19 20.49 -9.91
CA LEU A 234 -6.13 20.29 -11.02
C LEU A 234 -7.41 19.52 -10.62
N HIS A 235 -7.52 19.08 -9.37
CA HIS A 235 -8.56 18.17 -8.87
C HIS A 235 -9.00 18.57 -7.46
#